data_AF-A0A1J5REX0-F1
#
_entry.id   AF-A0A1J5REX0-F1
#
_cell.length_a   1.000
_cell.length_b   1.000
_cell.length_c   1.000
_cell.angle_alpha   90.00
_cell.angle_beta   90.00
_cell.angle_gamma   90.00
#
_symmetry.space_group_name_H-M   'P 1'
#
loop_
_entity.id
_entity.type
_entity.pdbx_description
1 polymer ?
#
loop_
_entity_poly.entity_id
_entity_poly.type
_entity_poly.pdbx_seq_one_letter_code
_entity_poly.pdbx_strand_id
1 'polypeptide(L)'
;MVFLPPYSPDLNPAGSLWAWLKRHALADLCPANLGVLNLTARNKLKSAQRRPSIIAASWAQAELVVMSLFRESSITCVTPD
;
A
#
# COMPACT_ATOMS: atom_id res chain seq x y z
N MET A 1 16.25 6.26 -9.30
CA MET A 1 16.68 5.92 -7.92
C MET A 1 16.10 6.99 -7.00
N VAL A 2 15.16 6.65 -6.12
CA VAL A 2 14.62 7.61 -5.13
C VAL A 2 15.53 7.56 -3.89
N PHE A 3 16.02 8.71 -3.45
CA PHE A 3 16.89 8.82 -2.27
C PHE A 3 16.02 9.10 -1.04
N LEU A 4 15.80 8.10 -0.19
CA LEU A 4 15.15 8.31 1.10
C LEU A 4 16.22 8.73 2.12
N PRO A 5 15.89 9.65 3.05
CA PRO A 5 16.76 9.92 4.19
C PRO A 5 17.04 8.60 4.94
N PRO A 6 18.25 8.43 5.50
CA PRO A 6 18.51 7.29 6.36
C PRO A 6 17.49 7.28 7.51
N TYR A 7 16.78 6.16 7.68
CA TYR A 7 15.78 5.96 8.72
C TYR A 7 14.45 6.75 8.58
N SER A 8 13.82 6.73 7.40
CA SER A 8 12.44 7.19 7.22
C SER A 8 11.44 6.03 7.06
N PRO A 9 11.03 5.37 8.16
CA PRO A 9 10.08 4.25 8.11
C PRO A 9 8.71 4.68 7.57
N ASP A 10 8.29 5.92 7.82
CA ASP A 10 7.02 6.48 7.35
C ASP A 10 6.99 6.69 5.83
N LEU A 11 8.16 6.92 5.21
CA LEU A 11 8.29 7.11 3.76
C LEU A 11 8.40 5.78 2.98
N ASN A 12 8.33 4.64 3.67
CA ASN A 12 8.45 3.33 3.04
C ASN A 12 7.07 2.77 2.65
N PRO A 13 6.72 2.68 1.35
CA PRO A 13 5.44 2.11 0.92
C PRO A 13 5.30 0.64 1.33
N ALA A 14 6.40 -0.10 1.54
CA ALA A 14 6.32 -1.47 2.05
C ALA A 14 5.80 -1.54 3.50
N GLY A 15 6.06 -0.51 4.32
CA GLY A 15 5.54 -0.41 5.69
C GLY A 15 4.02 -0.28 5.72
N SER A 16 3.48 0.59 4.88
CA SER A 16 2.03 0.80 4.71
C SER A 16 1.35 -0.45 4.15
N LEU A 17 1.96 -1.12 3.16
CA LEU A 17 1.44 -2.37 2.61
C LEU A 17 1.42 -3.49 3.66
N TRP A 18 2.44 -3.55 4.52
CA TRP A 18 2.50 -4.49 5.62
C TRP A 18 1.43 -4.22 6.68
N ALA A 19 1.19 -2.94 7.02
CA ALA A 19 0.10 -2.55 7.93
C ALA A 19 -1.27 -2.96 7.37
N TRP A 20 -1.52 -2.72 6.07
CA TRP A 20 -2.73 -3.17 5.39
C TRP A 20 -2.86 -4.70 5.40
N LEU A 21 -1.77 -5.41 5.10
CA LEU A 21 -1.76 -6.88 5.09
C LEU A 21 -2.16 -7.44 6.47
N LYS A 22 -1.59 -6.91 7.55
CA LYS A 22 -1.95 -7.32 8.92
C LYS A 22 -3.41 -7.03 9.24
N ARG A 23 -3.92 -5.86 8.86
CA ARG A 23 -5.26 -5.38 9.23
C ARG A 23 -6.40 -5.94 8.39
N HIS A 24 -6.15 -6.32 7.14
CA HIS A 24 -7.19 -6.75 6.20
C HIS A 24 -7.02 -8.16 5.66
N ALA A 25 -5.77 -8.62 5.48
CA ALA A 25 -5.51 -9.93 4.88
C ALA A 25 -5.26 -11.02 5.92
N LEU A 26 -4.72 -10.65 7.09
CA LEU A 26 -4.36 -11.56 8.18
C LEU A 26 -5.26 -11.41 9.42
N ALA A 27 -6.17 -10.42 9.46
CA ALA A 27 -7.00 -10.15 10.63
C ALA A 27 -7.92 -11.32 11.01
N ASP A 28 -8.45 -12.04 10.03
CA ASP A 28 -9.33 -13.20 10.26
C ASP A 28 -8.60 -14.55 10.13
N LEU A 29 -7.27 -14.55 10.01
CA LEU A 29 -6.49 -15.76 9.80
C LEU A 29 -5.91 -16.28 11.13
N CYS A 30 -6.33 -17.48 11.54
CA CYS A 30 -5.69 -18.24 12.61
C CYS A 30 -4.92 -19.43 12.01
N PRO A 31 -3.64 -19.26 11.62
CA PRO A 31 -2.90 -20.33 10.97
C PRO A 31 -2.40 -21.34 12.02
N ALA A 32 -2.58 -22.63 11.74
CA ALA A 32 -2.07 -23.71 12.59
C ALA A 32 -0.54 -23.83 12.57
N ASN A 33 0.14 -23.24 11.57
CA ASN A 33 1.60 -23.24 11.46
C ASN A 33 2.12 -22.05 10.64
N LEU A 34 3.42 -21.76 10.79
CA LEU A 34 4.10 -20.68 10.07
C LEU A 34 4.13 -20.87 8.55
N GLY A 35 4.01 -22.10 8.05
CA GLY A 35 3.94 -22.40 6.62
C GLY A 35 2.64 -21.87 5.99
N VAL A 36 1.50 -22.14 6.64
CA VAL A 36 0.17 -21.67 6.23
C VAL A 36 0.09 -20.14 6.31
N LEU A 37 0.71 -19.54 7.34
CA LEU A 37 0.82 -18.08 7.44
C LEU A 37 1.59 -17.50 6.23
N ASN A 38 2.76 -18.04 5.92
CA ASN A 38 3.58 -17.57 4.80
C ASN A 38 2.88 -17.74 3.44
N LEU A 39 2.25 -18.88 3.22
CA LEU A 39 1.52 -19.14 1.98
C LEU A 39 0.33 -18.17 1.82
N THR A 40 -0.44 -17.99 2.88
CA THR A 40 -1.60 -17.08 2.87
C THR A 40 -1.17 -15.63 2.66
N ALA A 41 -0.13 -15.18 3.36
CA ALA A 41 0.43 -13.86 3.20
C ALA A 41 0.87 -13.61 1.74
N ARG A 42 1.58 -14.56 1.11
CA ARG A 42 2.01 -14.46 -0.29
C ARG A 42 0.83 -14.43 -1.26
N ASN A 43 -0.19 -15.25 -1.04
CA ASN A 43 -1.37 -15.29 -1.90
C ASN A 43 -2.18 -13.99 -1.80
N LYS A 44 -2.35 -13.45 -0.59
CA LYS A 44 -3.02 -12.17 -0.37
C LYS A 44 -2.22 -11.01 -0.95
N LEU A 45 -0.89 -11.04 -0.86
CA LEU A 45 -0.01 -10.06 -1.49
C LEU A 45 -0.10 -10.11 -3.02
N LYS A 46 -0.06 -11.31 -3.62
CA LYS A 46 -0.28 -11.50 -5.07
C LYS A 46 -1.66 -10.99 -5.52
N SER A 47 -2.69 -11.17 -4.70
CA SER A 47 -4.02 -10.62 -4.97
C SER A 47 -4.03 -9.09 -4.86
N ALA A 48 -3.35 -8.52 -3.86
CA ALA A 48 -3.21 -7.08 -3.69
C ALA A 48 -2.44 -6.42 -4.83
N GLN A 49 -1.47 -7.10 -5.44
CA GLN A 49 -0.77 -6.62 -6.64
C GLN A 49 -1.70 -6.39 -7.84
N ARG A 50 -2.83 -7.10 -7.91
CA ARG A 50 -3.85 -6.93 -8.96
C ARG A 50 -4.86 -5.82 -8.64
N ARG A 51 -4.73 -5.17 -7.47
CA ARG A 51 -5.65 -4.13 -6.99
C ARG A 51 -4.89 -2.79 -6.93
N PRO A 52 -4.96 -1.97 -7.98
CA PRO A 52 -4.21 -0.71 -8.05
C PRO A 52 -4.56 0.25 -6.92
N SER A 53 -5.77 0.17 -6.34
CA SER A 53 -6.19 0.99 -5.21
C SER A 53 -5.38 0.74 -3.93
N ILE A 54 -4.98 -0.50 -3.64
CA ILE A 54 -4.16 -0.83 -2.46
C ILE A 54 -2.75 -0.30 -2.65
N ILE A 55 -2.20 -0.49 -3.85
CA ILE A 55 -0.87 0.04 -4.19
C ILE A 55 -0.90 1.56 -4.07
N ALA A 56 -1.85 2.24 -4.71
CA ALA A 56 -2.00 3.69 -4.65
C ALA A 56 -2.16 4.21 -3.22
N ALA A 57 -2.99 3.57 -2.39
CA ALA A 57 -3.13 3.93 -0.97
C ALA A 57 -1.81 3.74 -0.19
N SER A 58 -1.04 2.71 -0.51
CA SER A 58 0.27 2.45 0.10
C SER A 58 1.30 3.55 -0.22
N TRP A 59 1.28 4.05 -1.46
CA TRP A 59 2.10 5.18 -1.88
C TRP A 59 1.60 6.51 -1.30
N ALA A 60 0.28 6.67 -1.18
CA ALA A 60 -0.34 7.82 -0.52
C ALA A 60 0.05 7.94 0.96
N GLN A 61 0.02 6.81 1.66
CA GLN A 61 0.38 6.72 3.07
C GLN A 61 1.88 6.97 3.30
N ALA A 62 2.72 6.62 2.33
CA ALA A 62 4.17 6.86 2.40
C ALA A 62 4.56 8.32 2.13
N GLU A 63 3.58 9.23 2.02
CA GLU A 63 3.72 10.64 1.66
C GLU A 63 4.52 10.89 0.36
N LEU A 64 4.79 9.85 -0.43
CA LEU A 64 5.42 9.92 -1.74
C LEU A 64 4.44 10.37 -2.84
N VAL A 65 3.42 11.15 -2.46
CA VAL A 65 2.51 11.86 -3.39
C VAL A 65 3.05 13.23 -3.75
N VAL A 66 4.25 13.58 -3.27
CA VAL A 66 4.99 14.73 -3.78
C VAL A 66 5.85 14.31 -4.98
N MET A 67 5.35 14.68 -6.16
CA MET A 67 6.10 14.94 -7.39
C MET A 67 6.43 13.79 -8.36
N SER A 68 5.43 13.11 -8.93
CA SER A 68 5.42 12.90 -10.41
C SER A 68 4.14 12.21 -10.93
N LEU A 69 3.39 12.95 -11.75
CA LEU A 69 2.69 12.42 -12.95
C LEU A 69 1.43 11.55 -12.77
N PHE A 70 0.46 11.98 -11.93
CA PHE A 70 -0.95 11.65 -12.18
C PHE A 70 -1.85 12.90 -12.12
N ARG A 71 -1.32 14.04 -12.56
CA ARG A 71 -2.08 15.27 -12.80
C ARG A 71 -1.88 15.71 -14.24
N GLU A 72 -2.19 14.82 -15.16
CA GLU A 72 -2.46 15.21 -16.54
C GLU A 72 -3.67 14.40 -17.01
N SER A 73 -4.84 14.82 -16.54
CA SER A 73 -6.14 14.65 -17.21
C SER A 73 -7.24 15.23 -16.32
N SER A 74 -7.64 16.45 -16.67
CA SER A 74 -8.95 17.06 -16.48
C SER A 74 -9.95 16.29 -15.60
N ILE A 75 -10.13 16.71 -14.36
CA ILE A 75 -11.48 16.84 -13.78
C ILE A 75 -11.50 18.11 -12.94
N THR A 76 -12.01 19.19 -13.53
CA THR A 76 -12.61 20.29 -12.79
C THR A 76 -13.85 19.75 -12.08
N CYS A 77 -13.69 19.28 -10.85
CA CYS A 77 -14.82 19.12 -9.94
C CYS A 77 -15.04 20.48 -9.27
N VAL A 78 -16.07 21.17 -9.76
CA VAL A 78 -16.80 22.22 -9.07
C VAL A 78 -16.87 21.94 -7.56
N THR A 79 -16.38 22.85 -6.73
CA THR A 79 -16.80 22.99 -5.34
C THR A 79 -17.97 23.98 -5.31
N PRO A 80 -19.14 23.64 -4.74
CA PRO A 80 -20.15 24.63 -4.42
C PRO A 80 -19.78 25.28 -3.08
N ASP A 81 -19.41 26.56 -3.12
CA ASP A 81 -19.80 27.64 -2.20
C ASP A 81 -19.21 28.97 -2.69
#